data_AF-A0A1I4E6L6-F1
#
_entry.id   AF-A0A1I4E6L6-F1
#
_cell.length_a   1.000
_cell.length_b   1.000
_cell.length_c   1.000
_cell.angle_alpha   90.00
_cell.angle_beta   90.00
_cell.angle_gamma   90.00
#
_symmetry.space_group_name_H-M   'P 1'
#
loop_
_entity.id
_entity.type
_entity.pdbx_description
1 polymer ?
#
loop_
_entity_poly.entity_id
_entity_poly.type
_entity_poly.pdbx_seq_one_letter_code
_entity_poly.pdbx_strand_id
1 'polypeptide(L)'
;MTYVVDVKRSARRTNGAVGAAVCRDGTRWEFDDRPAADAWADDLSTRGDGHVWVRRADPDDDSPADAYLVGRYRQPRLDGAYDKRRRRLYTPSVEQAGLTEYELE
;
A
#
# COMPACT_ATOMS: atom_id res chain seq x y z
N MET A 1 29.74 13.45 2.05
CA MET A 1 28.52 14.28 2.02
C MET A 1 27.38 13.29 2.08
N THR A 2 26.47 13.42 3.04
CA THR A 2 25.37 12.47 3.21
C THR A 2 24.25 12.79 2.23
N TYR A 3 23.69 11.77 1.60
CA TYR A 3 22.52 11.86 0.72
C TYR A 3 21.25 11.55 1.52
N VAL A 4 20.40 12.57 1.71
CA VAL A 4 19.24 12.51 2.58
C VAL A 4 17.98 12.19 1.77
N VAL A 5 17.27 11.14 2.15
CA VAL A 5 16.00 10.74 1.56
C VAL A 5 14.88 10.83 2.58
N ASP A 6 13.81 11.55 2.26
CA ASP A 6 12.58 11.56 3.07
C ASP A 6 11.48 10.66 2.48
N VAL A 7 10.78 9.92 3.34
CA VAL A 7 9.79 8.92 2.93
C VAL A 7 8.39 9.53 2.82
N LYS A 8 7.91 9.68 1.59
CA LYS A 8 6.54 10.18 1.35
C LYS A 8 5.47 9.17 1.74
N ARG A 9 4.30 9.69 2.10
CA ARG A 9 3.11 8.88 2.43
C ARG A 9 2.71 7.91 1.31
N SER A 10 2.96 8.27 0.05
CA SER A 10 2.69 7.39 -1.09
C SER A 10 3.50 6.10 -1.02
N ALA A 11 4.81 6.17 -0.69
CA ALA A 11 5.64 4.98 -0.54
C ALA A 11 5.14 4.07 0.59
N ARG A 12 4.82 4.65 1.77
CA ARG A 12 4.27 3.90 2.91
C ARG A 12 2.96 3.19 2.61
N ARG A 13 2.10 3.81 1.81
CA ARG A 13 0.82 3.20 1.41
C ARG A 13 0.97 2.14 0.33
N THR A 14 2.00 2.26 -0.50
CA THR A 14 2.27 1.32 -1.58
C THR A 14 2.99 0.07 -1.09
N ASN A 15 3.88 0.20 -0.10
CA ASN A 15 4.75 -0.88 0.32
C ASN A 15 4.77 -1.00 1.86
N GLY A 16 4.34 -2.16 2.38
CA GLY A 16 4.30 -2.43 3.82
C GLY A 16 5.67 -2.45 4.49
N ALA A 17 6.72 -2.89 3.79
CA ALA A 17 8.09 -2.88 4.30
C ALA A 17 8.59 -1.45 4.52
N VAL A 18 8.21 -0.52 3.64
CA VAL A 18 8.48 0.93 3.85
C VAL A 18 7.76 1.45 5.08
N GLY A 19 6.49 1.07 5.26
CA GLY A 19 5.73 1.42 6.48
C GLY A 19 6.42 0.92 7.75
N ALA A 20 6.86 -0.33 7.76
CA ALA A 20 7.58 -0.93 8.89
C ALA A 20 8.92 -0.24 9.18
N ALA A 21 9.70 0.05 8.14
CA ALA A 21 10.96 0.78 8.27
C ALA A 21 10.74 2.18 8.88
N VAL A 22 9.71 2.90 8.44
CA VAL A 22 9.38 4.22 9.00
C VAL A 22 8.93 4.15 10.46
N CYS A 23 8.15 3.12 10.84
CA CYS A 23 7.75 2.95 12.24
C CYS A 23 8.93 2.69 13.17
N ARG A 24 10.00 2.07 12.66
CA ARG A 24 11.19 1.73 13.46
C ARG A 24 12.18 2.89 13.54
N ASP A 25 12.50 3.49 12.40
CA ASP A 25 13.66 4.39 12.26
C ASP A 25 13.28 5.82 11.84
N GLY A 26 11.99 6.08 11.56
CA GLY A 26 11.50 7.39 11.11
C GLY A 26 11.48 7.57 9.60
N THR A 27 11.13 8.78 9.15
CA THR A 27 10.91 9.07 7.71
C THR A 27 12.16 9.51 6.98
N ARG A 28 13.18 9.99 7.68
CA ARG A 28 14.41 10.51 7.08
C ARG A 28 15.51 9.47 7.18
N TRP A 29 16.09 9.16 6.03
CA TRP A 29 17.15 8.17 5.88
C TRP A 29 18.36 8.82 5.24
N GLU A 30 19.52 8.45 5.75
CA GLU A 30 20.81 8.98 5.34
C GLU A 30 21.59 7.88 4.62
N PHE A 31 22.16 8.24 3.47
CA PHE A 31 22.95 7.34 2.63
C PHE A 31 24.28 8.00 2.26
N ASP A 32 25.24 7.19 1.83
CA ASP A 32 26.52 7.71 1.34
C ASP A 32 26.34 8.46 0.01
N ASP A 33 25.44 7.97 -0.85
CA ASP A 33 25.18 8.51 -2.18
C ASP A 33 23.81 8.08 -2.71
N ARG A 34 23.48 8.58 -3.91
CA ARG A 34 22.23 8.26 -4.60
C ARG A 34 22.12 6.78 -5.00
N PRO A 35 23.11 6.14 -5.65
CA PRO A 35 23.10 4.70 -5.90
C PRO A 35 22.79 3.85 -4.66
N ALA A 36 23.33 4.20 -3.49
CA ALA A 36 23.00 3.51 -2.24
C ALA A 36 21.50 3.64 -1.87
N ALA A 37 20.93 4.84 -2.04
CA ALA A 37 19.50 5.07 -1.84
C ALA A 37 18.62 4.33 -2.86
N ASP A 38 19.05 4.26 -4.12
CA ASP A 38 18.35 3.52 -5.17
C ASP A 38 18.34 2.01 -4.87
N ALA A 39 19.49 1.45 -4.46
CA ALA A 39 19.61 0.05 -4.05
C ALA A 39 18.70 -0.28 -2.85
N TRP A 40 18.57 0.64 -1.89
CA TRP A 40 17.63 0.51 -0.78
C TRP A 40 16.17 0.48 -1.25
N ALA A 41 15.79 1.33 -2.21
CA ALA A 41 14.44 1.34 -2.76
C ALA A 41 14.11 0.05 -3.55
N ASP A 42 15.09 -0.51 -4.25
CA ASP A 42 14.96 -1.79 -4.95
C ASP A 42 14.77 -2.95 -3.97
N ASP A 43 15.58 -3.01 -2.90
CA ASP A 43 15.44 -4.01 -1.84
C ASP A 43 14.06 -3.93 -1.16
N LEU A 44 13.58 -2.73 -0.87
CA LEU A 44 12.22 -2.52 -0.36
C LEU A 44 11.16 -2.99 -1.35
N SER A 45 11.34 -2.71 -2.64
CA SER A 45 10.45 -3.17 -3.71
C SER A 45 10.40 -4.70 -3.82
N THR A 46 11.52 -5.39 -3.56
CA THR A 46 11.57 -6.85 -3.55
C THR A 46 10.87 -7.45 -2.33
N ARG A 47 10.97 -6.81 -1.16
CA ARG A 47 10.42 -7.33 0.11
C ARG A 47 8.94 -7.04 0.32
N GLY A 48 8.39 -6.01 -0.33
CA GLY A 48 7.03 -5.53 -0.09
C GLY A 48 6.08 -5.70 -1.27
N ASP A 49 4.81 -5.38 -1.03
CA ASP A 49 3.71 -5.60 -2.00
C ASP A 49 3.67 -4.62 -3.18
N GLY A 50 4.50 -3.57 -3.16
CA GLY A 50 4.43 -2.50 -4.14
C GLY A 50 5.77 -1.86 -4.46
N HIS A 51 5.96 -1.54 -5.72
CA HIS A 51 7.18 -0.91 -6.21
C HIS A 51 7.31 0.55 -5.70
N VAL A 52 8.50 0.85 -5.20
CA VAL A 52 8.91 2.16 -4.69
C VAL A 52 10.25 2.55 -5.32
N TRP A 53 10.49 3.84 -5.47
CA TRP A 53 11.73 4.35 -6.07
C TRP A 53 12.10 5.70 -5.48
N VAL A 54 13.38 6.07 -5.62
CA VAL A 54 13.90 7.37 -5.21
C VAL A 54 13.64 8.39 -6.31
N ARG A 55 13.03 9.51 -5.95
CA ARG A 55 12.84 10.66 -6.82
C ARG A 55 13.64 11.83 -6.26
N ARG A 56 14.54 12.39 -7.07
CA ARG A 56 15.29 13.60 -6.70
C ARG A 56 14.34 14.73 -6.28
N ALA A 57 14.74 15.47 -5.25
CA ALA A 57 14.04 16.69 -4.86
C ALA A 57 14.03 17.69 -6.02
N ASP A 58 13.01 18.54 -6.04
CA ASP A 58 12.94 19.63 -7.00
C ASP A 58 14.02 20.66 -6.65
N PRO A 59 14.73 21.26 -7.62
CA PRO A 59 15.73 22.29 -7.32
C PRO A 59 15.18 23.48 -6.53
N ASP A 60 13.88 23.78 -6.67
CA ASP A 60 13.20 24.87 -5.96
C ASP A 60 12.53 24.40 -4.65
N ASP A 61 12.76 23.14 -4.23
CA ASP A 61 12.25 22.60 -2.97
C ASP A 61 13.17 23.01 -1.81
N ASP A 62 12.67 23.86 -0.92
CA ASP A 62 13.37 24.31 0.30
C ASP A 62 13.52 23.21 1.38
N SER A 63 13.05 22.00 1.12
CA SER A 63 13.18 20.86 2.02
C SER A 63 14.65 20.44 2.22
N PRO A 64 15.06 20.01 3.42
CA PRO A 64 16.42 19.52 3.68
C PRO A 64 16.70 18.12 3.09
N ALA A 65 15.90 17.63 2.15
CA ALA A 65 16.03 16.30 1.58
C ALA A 65 16.57 16.39 0.15
N ASP A 66 17.60 15.61 -0.17
CA ASP A 66 18.14 15.50 -1.53
C ASP A 66 17.20 14.72 -2.46
N ALA A 67 16.40 13.83 -1.88
CA ALA A 67 15.39 13.07 -2.60
C ALA A 67 14.25 12.56 -1.70
N TYR A 68 13.28 11.96 -2.36
CA TYR A 68 12.09 11.40 -1.76
C TYR A 68 11.89 9.96 -2.18
N LEU A 69 11.62 9.08 -1.22
CA LEU A 69 11.10 7.76 -1.51
C LEU A 69 9.61 7.88 -1.83
N VAL A 70 9.21 7.43 -3.01
CA VAL A 70 7.83 7.49 -3.50
C VAL A 70 7.38 6.13 -4.02
N GLY A 71 6.07 5.89 -3.96
CA GLY A 71 5.46 4.68 -4.50
C GLY A 71 4.29 5.02 -5.42
N ARG A 72 4.01 4.13 -6.38
CA ARG A 72 2.81 4.21 -7.20
C ARG A 72 1.74 3.32 -6.60
N TYR A 73 0.79 3.92 -5.90
CA TYR A 73 -0.40 3.21 -5.45
C TYR A 73 -1.23 2.83 -6.68
N ARG A 74 -1.22 1.56 -7.08
CA ARG A 74 -2.24 1.04 -8.00
C ARG A 74 -3.52 0.97 -7.20
N GLN A 75 -4.55 1.72 -7.60
CA GLN A 75 -5.86 1.59 -6.98
C GLN A 75 -6.24 0.11 -6.98
N PRO A 76 -6.69 -0.45 -5.84
CA PRO A 76 -7.16 -1.82 -5.82
C PRO A 76 -8.25 -1.93 -6.88
N ARG A 77 -8.11 -2.87 -7.82
CA ARG A 77 -9.20 -3.17 -8.74
C ARG A 77 -10.40 -3.50 -7.87
N LEU A 78 -11.45 -2.71 -8.00
CA LEU A 78 -12.69 -2.85 -7.23
C LEU A 78 -13.50 -4.08 -7.66
N ASP A 79 -12.86 -5.11 -8.22
CA ASP A 79 -13.50 -6.31 -8.73
C ASP A 79 -14.29 -7.03 -7.61
N GLY A 80 -13.81 -6.96 -6.36
CA GLY A 80 -14.53 -7.49 -5.19
C GLY A 80 -15.50 -6.51 -4.52
N ALA A 81 -15.44 -5.21 -4.80
CA ALA A 81 -16.33 -4.22 -4.19
C ALA A 81 -17.69 -4.15 -4.91
N TYR A 82 -17.70 -4.46 -6.21
CA TYR A 82 -18.94 -4.66 -6.96
C TYR A 82 -19.77 -5.84 -6.38
N ASP A 83 -19.10 -6.90 -5.92
CA ASP A 83 -19.75 -8.07 -5.32
C ASP A 83 -20.44 -7.76 -3.97
N LYS A 84 -19.86 -6.86 -3.15
CA LYS A 84 -20.46 -6.50 -1.85
C LYS A 84 -21.80 -5.76 -1.99
N ARG A 85 -21.98 -4.93 -3.03
CA ARG A 85 -23.27 -4.29 -3.32
C ARG A 85 -24.30 -5.32 -3.78
N ARG A 86 -23.90 -6.30 -4.58
CA ARG A 86 -24.77 -7.38 -5.07
C ARG A 86 -25.22 -8.32 -3.94
N ARG A 87 -24.33 -8.69 -3.00
CA ARG A 87 -24.70 -9.48 -1.80
C ARG A 87 -25.75 -8.80 -0.91
N ARG A 88 -25.77 -7.47 -0.85
CA ARG A 88 -26.79 -6.72 -0.10
C ARG A 88 -28.13 -6.62 -0.82
N LEU A 89 -28.12 -6.76 -2.15
CA LEU A 89 -29.33 -6.71 -2.99
C LEU A 89 -29.91 -8.10 -3.27
N TYR A 90 -29.14 -9.16 -3.08
CA TYR A 90 -29.59 -10.55 -3.15
C TYR A 90 -29.72 -11.12 -1.74
N THR A 91 -30.80 -10.75 -1.06
CA THR A 91 -31.34 -11.58 0.02
C THR A 91 -32.08 -12.73 -0.68
N PRO A 92 -31.61 -13.99 -0.65
CA PRO A 92 -32.49 -15.08 -1.01
C PRO A 92 -33.62 -15.08 0.02
N SER A 93 -34.85 -14.93 -0.45
CA SER A 93 -36.04 -15.06 0.40
C SER A 93 -35.97 -16.41 1.10
N VAL A 94 -35.72 -16.41 2.41
CA VAL A 94 -35.77 -17.61 3.25
C VAL A 94 -37.24 -17.91 3.52
N GLU A 95 -37.99 -18.22 2.46
CA GLU A 95 -39.37 -18.70 2.55
C GLU A 95 -39.63 -19.62 1.36
N GLN A 96 -39.20 -20.89 1.49
CA GLN A 96 -39.82 -22.08 0.88
C GLN A 96 -38.91 -23.30 1.08
N ALA A 97 -38.74 -23.73 2.34
CA ALA A 97 -38.22 -25.08 2.64
C ALA A 97 -38.65 -25.43 4.07
N GLY A 98 -39.90 -25.85 4.24
CA GLY A 98 -40.41 -26.26 5.55
C GLY A 98 -41.93 -26.42 5.67
N LEU A 99 -42.61 -26.85 4.60
CA LEU A 99 -43.98 -27.37 4.70
C LEU A 99 -44.07 -28.70 3.94
N THR A 100 -43.20 -29.62 4.32
CA THR A 100 -43.39 -31.05 4.03
C THR A 100 -42.99 -31.79 5.30
N GLU A 101 -43.90 -32.63 5.78
CA GLU A 101 -43.73 -33.60 6.87
C GLU A 101 -43.93 -33.09 8.32
N TYR A 102 -45.20 -32.87 8.66
CA TYR A 102 -45.77 -33.53 9.85
C TYR A 102 -46.99 -34.32 9.38
N GLU A 103 -46.74 -35.55 8.92
CA GLU A 103 -47.75 -36.60 8.88
C GLU A 103 -48.00 -37.13 10.30
N LEU A 104 -49.28 -37.46 10.57
CA LEU A 104 -49.76 -38.49 11.50
C LEU A 104 -49.46 -38.29 12.99
N GLU A 105 -50.50 -37.89 13.74
CA GLU A 105 -51.21 -38.75 14.71
C GLU A 105 -52.57 -38.13 15.10
#